data_AF-A0A226D5H0-F1
#
_entry.id   AF-A0A226D5H0-F1
#
_cell.length_a   1.000
_cell.length_b   1.000
_cell.length_c   1.000
_cell.angle_alpha   90.00
_cell.angle_beta   90.00
_cell.angle_gamma   90.00
#
_symmetry.space_group_name_H-M   'P 1'
#
loop_
_entity.id
_entity.type
_entity.pdbx_description
1 polymer ?
#
loop_
_entity_poly.entity_id
_entity_poly.type
_entity_poly.pdbx_seq_one_letter_code
_entity_poly.pdbx_strand_id
1 'polypeptide(L)'
;MESIKTAMSLLSENCFMAVIDLKDAYHAIRIDDEFQKFLKFRWNGFELNSKSMQITLPVEKRQKVLRKCSDILNNPNPTLLSLAELIGTLVAASPATRYGRASLSQEAQDDIKWWIIHLDSEYHSLKSFKPTYEIFTDASLKGWGAVVNGVEARGNWTIADFMELGQGAQIHINTLELQAAFNGLKSLENIVKIPITRFNNFNNVSIKVKRNLAAIPKCI
;
A
#
# COMPACT_ATOMS: atom_id res chain seq x y z
N MET A 1 -10.52 -33.65 48.95
CA MET A 1 -10.21 -32.24 48.61
C MET A 1 -9.53 -31.67 49.84
N GLU A 2 -8.19 -31.65 49.83
CA GLU A 2 -7.44 -31.15 50.98
C GLU A 2 -7.67 -29.65 51.17
N SER A 3 -7.74 -29.19 52.41
CA SER A 3 -8.09 -27.81 52.76
C SER A 3 -6.87 -27.04 53.25
N ILE A 4 -6.94 -25.70 53.24
CA ILE A 4 -5.90 -24.85 53.85
C ILE A 4 -5.58 -25.26 55.29
N LYS A 5 -6.57 -25.72 56.06
CA LYS A 5 -6.37 -26.21 57.44
C LYS A 5 -5.46 -27.44 57.49
N THR A 6 -5.60 -28.35 56.52
CA THR A 6 -4.76 -29.54 56.39
C THR A 6 -3.32 -29.15 56.02
N ALA A 7 -3.15 -28.23 55.07
CA ALA A 7 -1.84 -27.70 54.70
C ALA A 7 -1.14 -26.97 55.88
N MET A 8 -1.88 -26.19 56.65
CA MET A 8 -1.35 -25.49 57.83
C MET A 8 -0.86 -26.43 58.93
N SER A 9 -1.51 -27.59 59.10
CA SER A 9 -1.04 -28.60 60.08
C SER A 9 0.28 -29.28 59.68
N LEU A 10 0.73 -29.13 58.43
CA LEU A 10 1.97 -29.69 57.91
C LEU A 10 3.15 -28.68 57.95
N LEU A 11 2.90 -27.43 58.35
CA LEU A 11 3.91 -26.38 58.44
C LEU A 11 4.47 -26.29 59.87
N SER A 12 5.78 -26.13 60.01
CA SER A 12 6.47 -25.89 61.28
C SER A 12 7.01 -24.45 61.36
N GLU A 13 7.21 -23.94 62.57
CA GLU A 13 7.86 -22.64 62.78
C GLU A 13 9.24 -22.62 62.11
N ASN A 14 9.57 -21.51 61.45
CA ASN A 14 10.76 -21.31 60.61
C ASN A 14 10.86 -22.16 59.32
N CYS A 15 9.74 -22.65 58.77
CA CYS A 15 9.79 -23.29 57.45
C CYS A 15 9.88 -22.27 56.30
N PHE A 16 10.59 -22.65 55.24
CA PHE A 16 10.63 -21.90 53.98
C PHE A 16 9.61 -22.47 53.01
N MET A 17 8.92 -21.60 52.28
CA MET A 17 7.90 -21.97 51.29
C MET A 17 8.34 -21.55 49.90
N ALA A 18 8.08 -22.41 48.91
CA ALA A 18 8.25 -22.11 47.50
C ALA A 18 6.93 -22.40 46.77
N VAL A 19 6.55 -21.50 45.86
CA VAL A 19 5.38 -21.66 45.00
C VAL A 19 5.84 -22.20 43.66
N ILE A 20 5.32 -23.36 43.26
CA ILE A 20 5.53 -23.92 41.93
C ILE A 20 4.27 -23.61 41.12
N ASP A 21 4.38 -22.69 40.15
CA ASP A 21 3.27 -22.39 39.23
C ASP A 21 3.19 -23.48 38.15
N LEU A 22 2.04 -24.14 38.08
CA LEU A 22 1.75 -25.21 37.12
C LEU A 22 0.77 -24.76 36.04
N LYS A 23 0.52 -23.46 35.86
CA LYS A 23 -0.41 -22.94 34.85
C LYS A 23 -0.19 -23.53 33.46
N ASP A 24 1.06 -23.75 33.06
CA ASP A 24 1.42 -24.33 31.76
C ASP A 24 1.84 -25.81 31.83
N ALA A 25 1.72 -26.46 32.99
CA ALA A 25 2.21 -27.83 33.20
C ALA A 25 1.42 -28.89 32.40
N TYR A 26 0.23 -28.55 31.89
CA TYR A 26 -0.51 -29.41 30.96
C TYR A 26 0.25 -29.66 29.65
N HIS A 27 1.22 -28.80 29.30
CA HIS A 27 2.16 -29.00 28.19
C HIS A 27 3.23 -30.06 28.50
N ALA A 28 3.44 -30.44 29.76
CA ALA A 28 4.46 -31.41 30.18
C ALA A 28 3.91 -32.84 30.37
N ILE A 29 2.58 -33.00 30.40
CA ILE A 29 1.93 -34.29 30.58
C ILE A 29 1.89 -35.00 29.23
N ARG A 30 2.57 -36.15 29.12
CA ARG A 30 2.46 -37.01 27.93
C ARG A 30 1.04 -37.53 27.81
N ILE A 31 0.41 -37.27 26.66
CA ILE A 31 -0.90 -37.80 26.32
C ILE A 31 -0.73 -39.21 25.76
N ASP A 32 -1.65 -40.12 26.11
CA ASP A 32 -1.64 -41.52 25.67
C ASP A 32 -1.58 -41.65 24.14
N ASP A 33 -0.78 -42.61 23.65
CA ASP A 33 -0.46 -42.82 22.24
C ASP A 33 -1.71 -43.00 21.36
N GLU A 34 -2.79 -43.57 21.88
CA GLU A 34 -4.04 -43.81 21.15
C GLU A 34 -4.74 -42.51 20.75
N PHE A 35 -4.66 -41.48 21.59
CA PHE A 35 -5.32 -40.18 21.41
C PHE A 35 -4.41 -39.14 20.75
N GLN A 36 -3.10 -39.39 20.66
CA GLN A 36 -2.16 -38.46 20.06
C GLN A 36 -2.45 -38.14 18.57
N LYS A 37 -3.16 -39.02 17.84
CA LYS A 37 -3.56 -38.78 16.43
C LYS A 37 -4.50 -37.58 16.24
N PHE A 38 -5.26 -37.21 17.27
CA PHE A 38 -6.19 -36.09 17.23
C PHE A 38 -5.53 -34.74 17.58
N LEU A 39 -4.26 -34.77 17.97
CA LEU A 39 -3.58 -33.62 18.56
C LEU A 39 -2.53 -32.98 17.64
N LYS A 40 -2.52 -33.38 16.36
CA LYS A 40 -1.91 -32.62 15.27
C LYS A 40 -3.01 -32.02 14.42
N PHE A 41 -3.22 -30.71 14.55
CA PHE A 41 -4.30 -30.02 13.84
C PHE A 41 -3.87 -28.61 13.43
N ARG A 42 -4.61 -28.07 12.47
CA ARG A 42 -4.43 -26.69 12.00
C ARG A 42 -5.41 -25.79 12.74
N TRP A 43 -4.91 -24.76 13.40
CA TRP A 43 -5.75 -23.77 14.09
C TRP A 43 -5.17 -22.37 13.92
N ASN A 44 -6.05 -21.41 13.60
CA ASN A 44 -5.71 -20.02 13.32
C ASN A 44 -4.55 -19.84 12.31
N GLY A 45 -4.45 -20.76 11.34
CA GLY A 45 -3.40 -20.75 10.31
C GLY A 45 -2.02 -21.21 10.77
N PHE A 46 -1.92 -21.92 11.90
CA PHE A 46 -0.73 -22.59 12.41
C PHE A 46 -0.94 -24.10 12.51
N GLU A 47 0.14 -24.87 12.48
CA GLU A 47 0.12 -26.31 12.77
C GLU A 47 0.61 -26.55 14.19
N LEU A 48 -0.26 -27.08 15.03
CA LEU A 48 0.07 -27.48 16.39
C LEU A 48 0.42 -28.95 16.41
N ASN A 49 1.52 -29.30 17.07
CA ASN A 49 1.92 -30.67 17.33
C ASN A 49 2.09 -30.87 18.84
N SER A 50 1.16 -31.60 19.46
CA SER A 50 1.22 -31.90 20.89
C SER A 50 2.26 -32.94 21.27
N LYS A 51 2.77 -33.76 20.33
CA LYS A 51 3.85 -34.71 20.65
C LYS A 51 5.17 -34.00 20.87
N SER A 52 5.44 -32.97 20.07
CA SER A 52 6.67 -32.16 20.15
C SER A 52 6.48 -30.85 20.93
N MET A 53 5.25 -30.55 21.38
CA MET A 53 4.88 -29.28 22.01
C MET A 53 5.31 -28.06 21.19
N GLN A 54 5.07 -28.12 19.87
CA GLN A 54 5.50 -27.09 18.93
C GLN A 54 4.31 -26.50 18.19
N ILE A 55 4.32 -25.17 18.08
CA ILE A 55 3.51 -24.41 17.13
C ILE A 55 4.42 -24.11 15.94
N THR A 56 3.98 -24.50 14.75
CA THR A 56 4.76 -24.32 13.52
C THR A 56 3.95 -23.67 12.42
N LEU A 57 4.63 -23.04 11.48
CA LEU A 57 3.99 -22.56 10.25
C LEU A 57 3.74 -23.74 9.31
N PRO A 58 2.55 -23.81 8.68
CA PRO A 58 2.30 -24.66 7.52
C PRO A 58 3.39 -24.46 6.46
N VAL A 59 3.69 -25.50 5.70
CA VAL A 59 4.77 -25.52 4.70
C VAL A 59 4.62 -24.37 3.71
N GLU A 60 3.40 -24.06 3.30
CA GLU A 60 3.10 -23.01 2.31
C GLU A 60 3.44 -21.62 2.86
N LYS A 61 3.07 -21.35 4.11
CA LYS A 61 3.40 -20.08 4.77
C LYS A 61 4.91 -19.95 5.00
N ARG A 62 5.58 -21.04 5.36
CA ARG A 62 7.04 -21.08 5.52
C ARG A 62 7.75 -20.76 4.21
N GLN A 63 7.34 -21.39 3.12
CA GLN A 63 7.89 -21.12 1.79
C GLN A 63 7.66 -19.66 1.37
N LYS A 64 6.48 -19.11 1.66
CA LYS A 64 6.18 -17.69 1.39
C LYS A 64 7.11 -16.75 2.16
N VAL A 65 7.34 -17.00 3.45
CA VAL A 65 8.28 -16.22 4.28
C VAL A 65 9.68 -16.30 3.68
N LEU A 66 10.18 -17.51 3.39
CA LEU A 66 11.53 -17.72 2.85
C LEU A 66 11.73 -17.00 1.51
N ARG A 67 10.75 -17.11 0.61
CA ARG A 67 10.80 -16.41 -0.69
C ARG A 67 10.90 -14.90 -0.50
N LYS A 68 9.99 -14.29 0.27
CA LYS A 68 10.01 -12.84 0.50
C LYS A 68 11.29 -12.35 1.18
N CYS A 69 11.85 -13.10 2.12
CA CYS A 69 13.15 -12.77 2.71
C CYS A 69 14.27 -12.81 1.67
N SER A 70 14.32 -13.87 0.86
CA SER A 70 15.32 -14.02 -0.21
C SER A 70 15.20 -12.93 -1.27
N ASP A 71 13.98 -12.57 -1.67
CA ASP A 71 13.74 -11.54 -2.68
C ASP A 71 14.22 -10.17 -2.20
N ILE A 72 13.99 -9.83 -0.93
CA ILE A 72 14.47 -8.57 -0.33
C ILE A 72 15.99 -8.56 -0.20
N LEU A 73 16.59 -9.66 0.27
CA LEU A 73 18.05 -9.73 0.47
C LEU A 73 18.83 -9.65 -0.85
N ASN A 74 18.26 -10.15 -1.96
CA ASN A 74 18.89 -10.10 -3.27
C ASN A 74 18.57 -8.83 -4.07
N ASN A 75 17.76 -7.92 -3.52
CA ASN A 75 17.40 -6.67 -4.18
C ASN A 75 18.21 -5.51 -3.57
N PRO A 76 19.12 -4.87 -4.33
CA PRO A 76 19.92 -3.75 -3.82
C PRO A 76 19.07 -2.49 -3.56
N ASN A 77 17.88 -2.37 -4.15
CA ASN A 77 16.98 -1.23 -4.00
C ASN A 77 15.52 -1.70 -3.82
N PRO A 78 15.16 -2.28 -2.67
CA PRO A 78 13.78 -2.70 -2.40
C PRO A 78 12.86 -1.48 -2.32
N THR A 79 11.61 -1.64 -2.77
CA THR A 79 10.61 -0.57 -2.60
C THR A 79 10.09 -0.57 -1.16
N LEU A 80 9.60 0.58 -0.70
CA LEU A 80 8.94 0.67 0.61
C LEU A 80 7.77 -0.32 0.73
N LEU A 81 7.04 -0.54 -0.38
CA LEU A 81 5.95 -1.51 -0.43
C LEU A 81 6.47 -2.95 -0.23
N SER A 82 7.56 -3.34 -0.88
CA SER A 82 8.11 -4.69 -0.73
C SER A 82 8.59 -4.95 0.71
N LEU A 83 9.17 -3.93 1.35
CA LEU A 83 9.55 -4.00 2.77
C LEU A 83 8.33 -4.12 3.68
N ALA A 84 7.29 -3.30 3.47
CA ALA A 84 6.05 -3.35 4.26
C ALA A 84 5.36 -4.72 4.15
N GLU A 85 5.31 -5.30 2.95
CA GLU A 85 4.76 -6.64 2.75
C GLU A 85 5.56 -7.75 3.45
N LEU A 86 6.89 -7.65 3.45
CA LEU A 86 7.75 -8.58 4.19
C LEU A 86 7.48 -8.46 5.69
N ILE A 87 7.46 -7.24 6.23
CA ILE A 87 7.18 -6.98 7.64
C ILE A 87 5.83 -7.58 8.05
N GLY A 88 4.76 -7.35 7.29
CA GLY A 88 3.44 -7.93 7.57
C GLY A 88 3.46 -9.47 7.54
N THR A 89 4.22 -10.06 6.61
CA THR A 89 4.40 -11.51 6.52
C THR A 89 5.15 -12.07 7.73
N LEU A 90 6.17 -11.37 8.22
CA LEU A 90 6.94 -11.76 9.41
C LEU A 90 6.14 -11.60 10.71
N VAL A 91 5.36 -10.52 10.86
CA VAL A 91 4.48 -10.31 12.02
C VAL A 91 3.47 -11.44 12.13
N ALA A 92 2.81 -11.82 11.04
CA ALA A 92 1.87 -12.93 11.01
C ALA A 92 2.53 -14.30 11.31
N ALA A 93 3.82 -14.43 11.04
CA ALA A 93 4.60 -15.63 11.29
C ALA A 93 5.17 -15.71 12.72
N SER A 94 5.28 -14.57 13.41
CA SER A 94 5.96 -14.44 14.70
C SER A 94 5.46 -15.36 15.82
N PRO A 95 4.17 -15.70 15.96
CA PRO A 95 3.73 -16.60 17.03
C PRO A 95 4.30 -18.01 16.93
N ALA A 96 4.75 -18.41 15.73
CA ALA A 96 5.36 -19.71 15.47
C ALA A 96 6.90 -19.66 15.36
N THR A 97 7.53 -18.51 15.64
CA THR A 97 8.99 -18.37 15.61
C THR A 97 9.52 -17.87 16.95
N ARG A 98 10.59 -18.49 17.45
CA ARG A 98 11.21 -18.15 18.75
C ARG A 98 11.86 -16.75 18.78
N TYR A 99 12.00 -16.10 17.62
CA TYR A 99 12.92 -14.98 17.39
C TYR A 99 12.24 -13.74 16.77
N GLY A 100 10.99 -13.44 17.10
CA GLY A 100 10.31 -12.22 16.64
C GLY A 100 10.89 -10.89 17.13
N ARG A 101 12.16 -10.83 17.57
CA ARG A 101 12.83 -9.60 17.96
C ARG A 101 13.47 -8.96 16.73
N ALA A 102 12.92 -7.83 16.30
CA ALA A 102 13.57 -6.96 15.33
C ALA A 102 14.58 -6.06 16.04
N SER A 103 15.82 -6.05 15.55
CA SER A 103 16.86 -5.09 15.94
C SER A 103 17.09 -4.12 14.80
N LEU A 104 17.09 -2.81 15.08
CA LEU A 104 17.42 -1.79 14.09
C LEU A 104 18.93 -1.59 14.03
N SER A 105 19.50 -1.60 12.82
CA SER A 105 20.89 -1.22 12.61
C SER A 105 21.09 0.27 12.90
N GLN A 106 22.35 0.71 13.05
CA GLN A 106 22.65 2.12 13.31
C GLN A 106 22.18 3.01 12.16
N GLU A 107 22.39 2.55 10.92
CA GLU A 107 21.97 3.23 9.69
C GLU A 107 20.45 3.42 9.67
N ALA A 108 19.68 2.37 9.96
CA ALA A 108 18.22 2.45 10.01
C ALA A 108 17.72 3.40 11.11
N GLN A 109 18.42 3.46 12.25
CA GLN A 109 18.09 4.42 13.31
C GLN A 109 18.36 5.85 12.87
N ASP A 110 19.46 6.10 12.16
CA ASP A 110 19.82 7.43 11.69
C ASP A 110 18.88 7.91 10.57
N ASP A 111 18.43 7.03 9.69
CA ASP A 111 17.37 7.31 8.72
C ASP A 111 16.08 7.73 9.43
N ILE A 112 15.64 6.97 10.45
CA ILE A 112 14.43 7.30 11.22
C ILE A 112 14.58 8.66 11.92
N LYS A 113 15.74 8.96 12.51
CA LYS A 113 16.01 10.28 13.12
C LYS A 113 15.95 11.39 12.08
N TRP A 114 16.49 11.17 10.88
CA TRP A 114 16.40 12.14 9.79
C TRP A 114 14.94 12.47 9.49
N TRP A 115 14.06 11.47 9.33
CA TRP A 115 12.63 11.69 9.10
C TRP A 115 11.99 12.50 10.23
N ILE A 116 12.25 12.16 11.49
CA ILE A 116 11.70 12.87 12.67
C ILE A 116 12.06 14.36 12.64
N ILE A 117 13.29 14.69 12.26
CA ILE A 117 13.78 16.08 12.24
C ILE A 117 13.18 16.88 11.06
N HIS A 118 13.02 16.25 9.90
CA HIS A 118 12.71 16.96 8.65
C HIS A 118 11.23 16.93 8.27
N LEU A 119 10.41 16.05 8.86
CA LEU A 119 8.98 15.92 8.53
C LEU A 119 8.17 17.22 8.75
N ASP A 120 8.45 17.95 9.82
CA ASP A 120 7.74 19.21 10.13
C ASP A 120 8.37 20.44 9.46
N SER A 121 9.63 20.34 8.99
CA SER A 121 10.41 21.48 8.50
C SER A 121 10.62 21.50 6.98
N GLU A 122 10.49 20.36 6.29
CA GLU A 122 10.63 20.24 4.84
C GLU A 122 9.30 19.85 4.18
N TYR A 123 8.49 20.85 3.81
CA TYR A 123 7.43 20.65 2.82
C TYR A 123 8.00 20.88 1.42
N HIS A 124 7.72 19.97 0.49
CA HIS A 124 7.91 20.24 -0.92
C HIS A 124 6.89 21.30 -1.32
N SER A 125 7.29 22.58 -1.31
CA SER A 125 6.44 23.65 -1.83
C SER A 125 6.09 23.31 -3.26
N LEU A 126 4.83 22.93 -3.51
CA LEU A 126 4.29 22.90 -4.85
C LEU A 126 4.52 24.32 -5.39
N LYS A 127 5.48 24.49 -6.30
CA LYS A 127 5.79 25.80 -6.87
C LYS A 127 4.47 26.45 -7.26
N SER A 128 4.21 27.65 -6.74
CA SER A 128 3.08 28.47 -7.16
C SER A 128 3.20 28.68 -8.67
N PHE A 129 2.49 27.85 -9.44
CA PHE A 129 2.45 27.93 -10.89
C PHE A 129 1.40 28.97 -11.26
N LYS A 130 1.84 30.11 -11.78
CA LYS A 130 0.96 31.14 -12.34
C LYS A 130 1.02 31.05 -13.87
N PRO A 131 0.08 30.35 -14.53
CA PRO A 131 0.09 30.22 -15.98
C PRO A 131 -0.16 31.59 -16.65
N THR A 132 0.53 31.84 -17.75
CA THR A 132 0.25 33.00 -18.62
C THR A 132 -1.01 32.75 -19.45
N TYR A 133 -1.25 31.49 -19.82
CA TYR A 133 -2.42 31.06 -20.59
C TYR A 133 -3.14 29.92 -19.89
N GLU A 134 -4.47 30.00 -19.83
CA GLU A 134 -5.32 28.96 -19.27
C GLU A 134 -6.29 28.46 -20.33
N ILE A 135 -6.07 27.24 -20.82
CA ILE A 135 -6.91 26.60 -21.83
C ILE A 135 -7.93 25.74 -21.09
N PHE A 136 -9.21 26.00 -21.34
CA PHE A 136 -10.30 25.14 -20.87
C PHE A 136 -10.68 24.19 -21.98
N THR A 137 -10.72 22.89 -21.71
CA THR A 137 -11.16 21.89 -22.69
C THR A 137 -12.35 21.10 -22.19
N ASP A 138 -13.18 20.67 -23.12
CA ASP A 138 -14.27 19.75 -22.87
C ASP A 138 -14.30 18.63 -23.93
N ALA A 139 -14.75 17.46 -23.48
CA ALA A 139 -14.92 16.30 -24.31
C ALA A 139 -16.37 15.83 -24.26
N SER A 140 -16.86 15.34 -25.39
CA SER A 140 -18.15 14.68 -25.54
C SER A 140 -17.97 13.37 -26.31
N LEU A 141 -19.03 12.58 -26.42
CA LEU A 141 -19.02 11.39 -27.28
C LEU A 141 -18.94 11.71 -28.79
N LYS A 142 -19.18 12.97 -29.19
CA LYS A 142 -19.23 13.38 -30.61
C LYS A 142 -18.01 14.19 -31.06
N GLY A 143 -17.39 14.90 -30.15
CA GLY A 143 -16.26 15.77 -30.43
C GLY A 143 -15.69 16.43 -29.20
N TRP A 144 -14.79 17.37 -29.43
CA TRP A 144 -14.04 18.11 -28.41
C TRP A 144 -14.11 19.62 -28.65
N GLY A 145 -13.93 20.39 -27.58
CA GLY A 145 -13.82 21.83 -27.59
C GLY A 145 -12.68 22.31 -26.70
N ALA A 146 -12.14 23.48 -27.04
CA ALA A 146 -11.12 24.17 -26.28
C ALA A 146 -11.32 25.69 -26.38
N VAL A 147 -11.10 26.41 -25.28
CA VAL A 147 -11.16 27.88 -25.24
C VAL A 147 -10.03 28.46 -24.42
N VAL A 148 -9.40 29.52 -24.93
CA VAL A 148 -8.39 30.30 -24.22
C VAL A 148 -8.61 31.78 -24.52
N ASN A 149 -8.72 32.62 -23.48
CA ASN A 149 -8.93 34.06 -23.62
C ASN A 149 -10.05 34.46 -24.61
N GLY A 150 -11.12 33.67 -24.71
CA GLY A 150 -12.26 33.88 -25.63
C GLY A 150 -12.05 33.38 -27.06
N VAL A 151 -10.89 32.82 -27.39
CA VAL A 151 -10.64 32.13 -28.68
C VAL A 151 -11.02 30.68 -28.54
N GLU A 152 -11.92 30.21 -29.42
CA GLU A 152 -12.44 28.84 -29.40
C GLU A 152 -11.83 27.98 -30.52
N ALA A 153 -11.61 26.71 -30.21
CA ALA A 153 -11.32 25.64 -31.15
C ALA A 153 -12.23 24.44 -30.88
N ARG A 154 -12.73 23.79 -31.92
CA ARG A 154 -13.59 22.61 -31.80
C ARG A 154 -13.43 21.68 -32.98
N GLY A 155 -13.66 20.39 -32.76
CA GLY A 155 -13.60 19.38 -33.81
C GLY A 155 -14.43 18.15 -33.47
N ASN A 156 -14.88 17.44 -34.50
CA ASN A 156 -15.44 16.10 -34.33
C ASN A 156 -14.30 15.09 -34.17
N TRP A 157 -14.55 14.02 -33.43
CA TRP A 157 -13.60 12.90 -33.39
C TRP A 157 -13.47 12.27 -34.77
N THR A 158 -12.24 12.12 -35.25
CA THR A 158 -11.98 11.45 -36.51
C THR A 158 -11.95 9.94 -36.32
N ILE A 159 -12.15 9.19 -37.41
CA ILE A 159 -12.01 7.73 -37.38
C ILE A 159 -10.60 7.32 -36.95
N ALA A 160 -9.57 8.11 -37.33
CA ALA A 160 -8.20 7.90 -36.89
C ALA A 160 -8.04 8.08 -35.37
N ASP A 161 -8.68 9.09 -34.76
CA ASP A 161 -8.67 9.28 -33.30
C ASP A 161 -9.24 8.05 -32.58
N PHE A 162 -10.37 7.50 -33.07
CA PHE A 162 -10.96 6.29 -32.51
C PHE A 162 -10.15 5.02 -32.77
N MET A 163 -9.38 4.97 -33.86
CA MET A 163 -8.48 3.86 -34.16
C MET A 163 -7.22 3.90 -33.28
N GLU A 164 -6.66 5.08 -33.02
CA GLU A 164 -5.48 5.27 -32.16
C GLU A 164 -5.80 5.10 -30.67
N LEU A 165 -6.99 5.52 -30.22
CA LEU A 165 -7.39 5.48 -28.80
C LEU A 165 -8.00 4.14 -28.34
N GLY A 166 -8.11 3.16 -29.24
CA GLY A 166 -8.63 1.81 -28.95
C GLY A 166 -10.07 1.59 -29.46
N GLN A 167 -10.28 0.41 -30.05
CA GLN A 167 -11.50 0.02 -30.77
C GLN A 167 -12.82 0.44 -30.09
N GLY A 168 -13.57 1.31 -30.77
CA GLY A 168 -15.04 1.33 -30.83
C GLY A 168 -15.85 1.23 -29.53
N ALA A 169 -16.58 2.31 -29.22
CA ALA A 169 -17.69 2.39 -28.27
C ALA A 169 -17.41 2.21 -26.76
N GLN A 170 -16.17 1.93 -26.33
CA GLN A 170 -15.80 1.79 -24.90
C GLN A 170 -14.60 2.66 -24.50
N ILE A 171 -14.40 3.82 -25.13
CA ILE A 171 -13.36 4.75 -24.70
C ILE A 171 -13.81 5.45 -23.42
N HIS A 172 -13.03 5.31 -22.35
CA HIS A 172 -13.30 5.95 -21.07
C HIS A 172 -13.28 7.48 -21.22
N ILE A 173 -14.17 8.19 -20.52
CA ILE A 173 -14.30 9.66 -20.63
C ILE A 173 -12.99 10.40 -20.34
N ASN A 174 -12.20 9.96 -19.36
CA ASN A 174 -10.87 10.53 -19.09
C ASN A 174 -9.92 10.46 -20.31
N THR A 175 -10.01 9.43 -21.15
CA THR A 175 -9.20 9.32 -22.36
C THR A 175 -9.62 10.36 -23.40
N LEU A 176 -10.92 10.58 -23.56
CA LEU A 176 -11.46 11.63 -24.43
C LEU A 176 -11.11 13.03 -23.90
N GLU A 177 -11.13 13.21 -22.59
CA GLU A 177 -10.71 14.45 -21.91
C GLU A 177 -9.24 14.79 -22.17
N LEU A 178 -8.34 13.80 -22.08
CA LEU A 178 -6.92 13.97 -22.39
C LEU A 178 -6.68 14.23 -23.88
N GLN A 179 -7.42 13.56 -24.77
CA GLN A 179 -7.33 13.83 -26.20
C GLN A 179 -7.86 15.22 -26.55
N ALA A 180 -8.95 15.67 -25.91
CA ALA A 180 -9.49 17.02 -26.08
C ALA A 180 -8.47 18.09 -25.63
N ALA A 181 -7.77 17.85 -24.52
CA ALA A 181 -6.67 18.71 -24.08
C ALA A 181 -5.56 18.82 -25.14
N PHE A 182 -5.15 17.68 -25.71
CA PHE A 182 -4.11 17.63 -26.74
C PHE A 182 -4.52 18.33 -28.04
N ASN A 183 -5.72 18.05 -28.54
CA ASN A 183 -6.25 18.66 -29.74
C ASN A 183 -6.48 20.18 -29.56
N GLY A 184 -7.01 20.58 -28.41
CA GLY A 184 -7.15 21.98 -28.03
C GLY A 184 -5.83 22.73 -28.05
N LEU A 185 -4.78 22.13 -27.50
CA LEU A 185 -3.44 22.72 -27.51
C LEU A 185 -2.91 22.90 -28.94
N LYS A 186 -2.99 21.86 -29.78
CA LYS A 186 -2.56 21.91 -31.19
C LYS A 186 -3.30 22.96 -32.01
N SER A 187 -4.62 23.05 -31.84
CA SER A 187 -5.43 23.99 -32.61
C SER A 187 -5.22 25.45 -32.17
N LEU A 188 -4.97 25.69 -30.89
CA LEU A 188 -4.80 27.04 -30.34
C LEU A 188 -3.34 27.55 -30.41
N GLU A 189 -2.36 26.66 -30.61
CA GLU A 189 -0.94 26.99 -30.76
C GLU A 189 -0.70 28.09 -31.81
N ASN A 190 -1.23 27.89 -33.02
CA ASN A 190 -1.04 28.79 -34.15
C ASN A 190 -1.90 30.07 -34.05
N ILE A 191 -3.03 30.00 -33.34
CA ILE A 191 -4.01 31.10 -33.28
C ILE A 191 -3.58 32.13 -32.24
N VAL A 192 -3.09 31.69 -31.09
CA VAL A 192 -2.76 32.55 -29.95
C VAL A 192 -1.24 32.79 -29.84
N LYS A 193 -0.45 32.23 -30.78
CA LYS A 193 1.03 32.25 -30.76
C LYS A 193 1.58 31.78 -29.42
N ILE A 194 0.99 30.71 -28.88
CA ILE A 194 1.45 30.14 -27.60
C ILE A 194 2.85 29.57 -27.86
N PRO A 195 3.90 30.03 -27.17
CA PRO A 195 5.25 29.49 -27.37
C PRO A 195 5.32 28.09 -26.75
N ILE A 196 4.98 27.05 -27.51
CA ILE A 196 5.15 25.64 -27.13
C ILE A 196 6.58 25.20 -27.50
N THR A 197 7.58 25.95 -27.02
CA THR A 197 9.00 25.63 -27.23
C THR A 197 9.43 24.55 -26.24
N ARG A 198 9.15 23.28 -26.58
CA ARG A 198 9.55 22.04 -25.88
C ARG A 198 8.92 21.83 -24.50
N PHE A 199 8.42 20.62 -24.28
CA PHE A 199 7.91 20.07 -23.00
C PHE A 199 8.90 20.13 -21.81
N ASN A 200 10.12 20.67 -22.00
CA ASN A 200 11.15 20.78 -20.97
C ASN A 200 11.08 22.07 -20.14
N ASN A 201 10.22 23.04 -20.48
CA ASN A 201 9.99 24.25 -19.68
C ASN A 201 8.53 24.34 -19.23
N PHE A 202 8.23 23.80 -18.05
CA PHE A 202 6.90 23.68 -17.43
C PHE A 202 6.15 24.99 -17.08
N ASN A 203 6.44 26.14 -17.70
CA ASN A 203 6.16 27.42 -17.02
C ASN A 203 5.05 28.34 -17.57
N ASN A 204 4.40 28.08 -18.71
CA ASN A 204 3.54 29.13 -19.31
C ASN A 204 2.07 28.78 -19.59
N VAL A 205 1.66 27.51 -19.55
CA VAL A 205 0.30 27.10 -19.96
C VAL A 205 -0.31 26.14 -18.94
N SER A 206 -1.49 26.49 -18.42
CA SER A 206 -2.35 25.56 -17.69
C SER A 206 -3.42 25.03 -18.63
N ILE A 207 -3.66 23.72 -18.58
CA ILE A 207 -4.81 23.11 -19.26
C ILE A 207 -5.77 22.60 -18.18
N LYS A 208 -6.97 23.16 -18.17
CA LYS A 208 -8.05 22.76 -17.28
C LYS A 208 -9.07 21.95 -18.07
N VAL A 209 -9.11 20.66 -17.78
CA VAL A 209 -10.15 19.78 -18.32
C VAL A 209 -11.43 20.00 -17.50
N LYS A 210 -12.50 20.41 -18.17
CA LYS A 210 -13.82 20.55 -17.55
C LYS A 210 -14.56 19.22 -17.66
N ARG A 211 -14.69 18.50 -16.54
CA ARG A 211 -15.58 17.34 -16.45
C ARG A 211 -17.03 17.79 -16.67
N ASN A 212 -17.63 17.35 -17.78
CA ASN A 212 -19.04 17.57 -18.08
C ASN A 212 -19.92 16.78 -17.09
N LEU A 213 -20.12 17.32 -15.88
CA LEU A 213 -21.22 16.91 -15.00
C LEU A 213 -22.47 17.78 -15.18
N ALA A 214 -22.38 18.86 -15.96
CA ALA A 214 -23.53 19.63 -16.43
C ALA A 214 -23.14 20.35 -17.72
N ALA A 215 -24.05 20.29 -18.70
CA ALA A 215 -23.95 20.97 -19.99
C ALA A 215 -23.45 22.41 -19.85
N ILE A 216 -22.64 22.86 -20.81
CA ILE A 216 -22.37 24.28 -21.04
C ILE A 216 -23.73 25.00 -21.09
N PRO A 217 -23.98 26.05 -20.29
CA PRO A 217 -25.11 26.91 -20.55
C PRO A 217 -24.86 27.51 -21.93
N LYS A 218 -25.73 27.18 -22.89
CA LYS A 218 -25.74 27.84 -24.20
C LYS A 218 -25.72 29.35 -23.95
N CYS A 219 -24.60 30.01 -24.27
CA CYS A 219 -24.65 31.44 -24.54
C CYS A 219 -25.46 31.60 -25.82
N ILE A 220 -26.59 32.29 -25.70
CA ILE A 220 -27.28 32.95 -26.81
C ILE A 220 -26.34 34.04 -27.34
#